data_AF-A0A977Q1L5-F1
#
_entry.id   AF-A0A977Q1L5-F1
#
_cell.length_a   1.000
_cell.length_b   1.000
_cell.length_c   1.000
_cell.angle_alpha   90.00
_cell.angle_beta   90.00
_cell.angle_gamma   90.00
#
_symmetry.space_group_name_H-M   'P 1'
#
loop_
_entity.id
_entity.type
_entity.pdbx_description
1 polymer ?
#
loop_
_entity_poly.entity_id
_entity_poly.type
_entity_poly.pdbx_seq_one_letter_code
_entity_poly.pdbx_strand_id
1 'polypeptide(L)'
;MGINEIIVSAQTVDLDGKSGIDWQDPKQIIILSTDGHEKAQLTDNKFFSRTWIVNKQTGTIVITGHYDTNNNNKYDKTDKNEIHIYDLRTFKLIGKI
;
A
#
# COMPACT_ATOMS: atom_id res chain seq x y z
N MET A 1 6.29 3.17 24.09
CA MET A 1 5.83 3.29 22.70
C MET A 1 5.23 1.97 22.29
N GLY A 2 3.92 1.81 22.48
CA GLY A 2 3.19 0.67 21.93
C GLY A 2 2.67 1.08 20.56
N ILE A 3 3.05 0.36 19.51
CA ILE A 3 2.48 0.55 18.18
C ILE A 3 1.08 -0.07 18.23
N ASN A 4 0.09 0.72 18.65
CA ASN A 4 -1.34 0.39 18.61
C ASN A 4 -1.93 1.02 17.35
N GLU A 5 -1.44 0.54 16.21
CA GLU A 5 -1.83 0.97 14.87
C GLU A 5 -2.67 -0.13 14.22
N ILE A 6 -3.63 0.29 13.39
CA ILE A 6 -4.47 -0.58 12.57
C ILE A 6 -3.97 -0.47 11.13
N ILE A 7 -3.61 -1.60 10.54
CA ILE A 7 -3.25 -1.69 9.13
C ILE A 7 -4.51 -2.01 8.33
N VAL A 8 -4.83 -1.16 7.36
CA VAL A 8 -6.00 -1.28 6.49
C VAL A 8 -5.54 -1.48 5.06
N SER A 9 -6.15 -2.45 4.37
CA SER A 9 -6.03 -2.62 2.93
C SER A 9 -7.36 -2.25 2.28
N ALA A 10 -7.36 -1.20 1.48
CA ALA A 10 -8.57 -0.68 0.85
C ALA A 10 -8.26 -0.02 -0.50
N GLN A 11 -9.27 0.03 -1.38
CA GLN A 11 -9.23 0.84 -2.58
C GLN A 11 -9.76 2.22 -2.21
N THR A 12 -8.93 3.25 -2.35
CA THR A 12 -9.26 4.60 -1.83
C THR A 12 -9.04 5.72 -2.82
N VAL A 13 -8.56 5.39 -4.02
CA VAL A 13 -8.20 6.34 -5.07
C VAL A 13 -8.90 5.90 -6.35
N ASP A 14 -9.65 6.82 -6.96
CA ASP A 14 -10.14 6.70 -8.33
C ASP A 14 -8.97 7.04 -9.26
N LEU A 15 -8.35 6.02 -9.85
CA LEU A 15 -7.12 6.19 -10.63
C LEU A 15 -7.37 6.70 -12.04
N ASP A 16 -8.53 6.40 -12.62
CA ASP A 16 -8.89 6.73 -14.01
C ASP A 16 -9.86 7.92 -14.12
N GLY A 17 -10.33 8.46 -12.98
CA GLY A 17 -11.16 9.65 -12.92
C GLY A 17 -12.61 9.39 -13.36
N LYS A 18 -13.06 8.13 -13.32
CA LYS A 18 -14.44 7.75 -13.69
C LYS A 18 -15.50 8.16 -12.68
N SER A 19 -15.15 9.01 -11.71
CA SER A 19 -16.02 9.50 -10.63
C SER A 19 -16.50 8.39 -9.70
N GLY A 20 -15.61 7.45 -9.40
CA GLY A 20 -15.90 6.37 -8.46
C GLY A 20 -14.79 5.32 -8.37
N ILE A 21 -14.71 4.68 -7.21
CA ILE A 21 -13.78 3.58 -6.94
C ILE A 21 -14.45 2.25 -7.35
N ASP A 22 -13.74 1.41 -8.09
CA ASP A 22 -14.17 0.05 -8.43
C ASP A 22 -13.05 -0.99 -8.25
N TRP A 23 -13.30 -2.23 -8.67
CA TRP A 23 -12.39 -3.37 -8.52
C TRP A 23 -11.08 -3.27 -9.32
N GLN A 24 -10.99 -2.38 -10.29
CA GLN A 24 -9.79 -2.13 -11.09
C GLN A 24 -8.86 -1.11 -10.41
N ASP A 25 -9.35 -0.34 -9.44
CA ASP A 25 -8.54 0.63 -8.73
C ASP A 25 -7.53 -0.06 -7.79
N PRO A 26 -6.33 0.50 -7.61
CA PRO A 26 -5.31 -0.10 -6.76
C PRO A 26 -5.76 -0.21 -5.31
N LYS A 27 -5.36 -1.29 -4.64
CA LYS A 27 -5.43 -1.38 -3.17
C LYS A 27 -4.22 -0.68 -2.58
N GLN A 28 -4.45 0.24 -1.66
CA GLN A 28 -3.43 0.87 -0.84
C GLN A 28 -3.32 0.18 0.51
N ILE A 29 -2.15 0.29 1.14
CA ILE A 29 -1.96 0.01 2.56
C ILE A 29 -1.92 1.33 3.32
N ILE A 30 -2.84 1.45 4.27
CA ILE A 30 -3.06 2.63 5.09
C ILE A 30 -2.88 2.23 6.56
N ILE A 31 -2.29 3.11 7.34
CA ILE A 31 -2.11 3.00 8.77
C ILE A 31 -3.07 3.97 9.45
N LEU A 32 -3.81 3.48 10.43
CA LEU A 32 -4.73 4.26 11.25
C LEU A 32 -4.37 4.09 12.73
N SER A 33 -4.40 5.19 13.45
CA SER A 33 -4.49 5.17 14.92
C SER A 33 -5.74 4.41 15.39
N THR A 34 -5.67 3.83 16.59
CA THR A 34 -6.78 3.07 17.17
C THR A 34 -7.98 3.92 17.57
N ASP A 35 -7.81 5.23 17.74
CA ASP A 35 -8.88 6.20 17.96
C ASP A 35 -9.41 6.81 16.64
N GLY A 36 -8.73 6.56 15.52
CA GLY A 36 -9.10 7.04 14.19
C GLY A 36 -8.75 8.50 13.90
N HIS A 37 -8.02 9.20 14.78
CA HIS A 37 -7.66 10.60 14.58
C HIS A 37 -6.48 10.78 13.63
N GLU A 38 -5.55 9.83 13.61
CA GLU A 38 -4.39 9.81 12.73
C GLU A 38 -4.54 8.77 11.62
N LYS A 39 -4.15 9.19 10.40
CA LYS A 39 -4.11 8.37 9.19
C LYS A 39 -2.82 8.67 8.42
N ALA A 40 -2.10 7.62 8.05
CA ALA A 40 -0.95 7.68 7.16
C ALA A 40 -1.09 6.66 6.02
N GLN A 41 -0.94 7.08 4.77
CA GLN A 41 -0.89 6.15 3.65
C GLN A 41 0.56 5.73 3.42
N LEU A 42 0.82 4.41 3.41
CA LEU A 42 2.18 3.88 3.21
C LEU A 42 2.52 3.75 1.73
N THR A 43 1.61 3.18 0.95
CA THR A 43 1.85 2.85 -0.45
C THR A 43 1.45 4.00 -1.36
N ASP A 44 2.19 4.19 -2.46
CA ASP A 44 1.83 5.15 -3.50
C ASP A 44 0.45 4.87 -4.11
N ASN A 45 -0.25 5.90 -4.58
CA ASN A 45 -1.57 5.77 -5.21
C ASN A 45 -1.56 4.82 -6.41
N LYS A 46 -0.48 4.81 -7.20
CA LYS A 46 -0.33 3.99 -8.40
C LYS A 46 0.26 2.61 -8.11
N PHE A 47 0.62 2.32 -6.86
CA PHE A 47 1.14 1.01 -6.49
C PHE A 47 0.00 0.06 -6.16
N PHE A 48 -0.15 -0.98 -6.98
CA PHE A 48 -1.15 -2.02 -6.81
C PHE A 48 -0.66 -3.06 -5.80
N SER A 49 -0.97 -2.82 -4.53
CA SER A 49 -0.61 -3.73 -3.43
C SER A 49 -1.34 -5.06 -3.58
N ARG A 50 -0.60 -6.18 -3.48
CA ARG A 50 -1.14 -7.55 -3.62
C ARG A 50 -1.13 -8.31 -2.30
N THR A 51 0.04 -8.52 -1.73
CA THR A 51 0.19 -9.19 -0.43
C THR A 51 1.12 -8.39 0.46
N TRP A 52 0.98 -8.59 1.76
CA TRP A 52 1.80 -7.93 2.75
C TRP A 52 1.93 -8.80 4.00
N ILE A 53 3.05 -8.63 4.70
CA ILE A 53 3.32 -9.30 5.96
C ILE A 53 3.99 -8.34 6.93
N VAL A 54 3.59 -8.43 8.19
CA VAL A 54 4.17 -7.64 9.28
C VAL A 54 5.16 -8.50 10.05
N ASN A 55 6.40 -8.04 10.16
CA ASN A 55 7.33 -8.55 11.15
C ASN A 55 7.19 -7.74 12.44
N LYS A 56 6.54 -8.35 13.44
CA LYS A 56 6.27 -7.71 14.73
C LYS A 56 7.52 -7.51 15.59
N GLN A 57 8.60 -8.26 15.35
CA GLN A 57 9.85 -8.13 16.11
C GLN A 57 10.63 -6.90 15.64
N THR A 58 10.71 -6.68 14.33
CA THR A 58 11.44 -5.55 13.74
C THR A 58 10.57 -4.31 13.59
N GLY A 59 9.25 -4.45 13.68
CA GLY A 59 8.31 -3.36 13.41
C GLY A 59 8.36 -2.94 11.94
N THR A 60 8.47 -3.90 11.02
CA THR A 60 8.50 -3.63 9.59
C THR A 60 7.33 -4.30 8.89
N ILE A 61 6.87 -3.70 7.79
CA ILE A 61 5.93 -4.33 6.86
C ILE A 61 6.61 -4.49 5.50
N VAL A 62 6.46 -5.69 4.94
CA VAL A 62 6.86 -5.99 3.57
C VAL A 62 5.59 -6.07 2.74
N ILE A 63 5.54 -5.32 1.64
CA ILE A 63 4.39 -5.23 0.74
C ILE A 63 4.89 -5.59 -0.66
N THR A 64 4.26 -6.56 -1.30
CA THR A 64 4.50 -6.85 -2.71
C THR A 64 3.38 -6.28 -3.56
N GLY A 65 3.72 -5.86 -4.77
CA GLY A 65 2.78 -5.27 -5.68
C GLY A 65 3.43 -4.97 -7.01
N HIS A 66 2.76 -4.12 -7.77
CA HIS A 66 3.23 -3.73 -9.09
C HIS A 66 2.81 -2.31 -9.42
N TYR A 67 3.53 -1.72 -10.37
CA TYR A 67 3.09 -0.55 -11.10
C TYR A 67 2.64 -1.01 -12.49
N ASP A 68 1.42 -0.62 -12.86
CA ASP A 68 0.94 -0.69 -14.23
C ASP A 68 1.76 0.30 -15.07
N THR A 69 2.60 -0.21 -15.98
CA THR A 69 3.51 0.63 -16.77
C THR A 69 2.91 1.07 -18.09
N ASN A 70 1.88 0.37 -18.58
CA ASN A 70 1.23 0.63 -19.86
C ASN A 70 -0.15 1.30 -19.69
N ASN A 71 -0.58 1.52 -18.45
CA ASN A 71 -1.84 2.14 -18.03
C ASN A 71 -3.08 1.46 -18.63
N ASN A 72 -3.06 0.13 -18.75
CA ASN A 72 -4.18 -0.65 -19.28
C ASN A 72 -5.08 -1.23 -18.18
N ASN A 73 -4.78 -0.97 -16.91
CA ASN A 73 -5.44 -1.47 -15.71
C ASN A 73 -5.50 -3.00 -15.62
N LYS A 74 -4.59 -3.71 -16.29
CA LYS A 74 -4.49 -5.18 -16.27
C LYS A 74 -3.15 -5.59 -15.70
N TYR A 75 -3.18 -6.66 -14.92
CA TYR A 75 -1.94 -7.29 -14.49
C TYR A 75 -1.33 -8.13 -15.61
N ASP A 76 -0.27 -7.64 -16.24
CA ASP A 76 0.36 -8.29 -17.38
C ASP A 76 1.90 -8.29 -17.32
N LYS A 77 2.54 -8.86 -18.35
CA LYS A 77 4.00 -9.05 -18.40
C LYS A 77 4.79 -7.75 -18.51
N THR A 78 4.13 -6.64 -18.83
CA THR A 78 4.76 -5.33 -18.93
C THR A 78 4.79 -4.60 -17.59
N ASP A 79 4.06 -5.08 -16.59
CA ASP A 79 4.02 -4.47 -15.27
C ASP A 79 5.32 -4.63 -14.50
N LYS A 80 5.64 -3.59 -13.74
CA LYS A 80 6.83 -3.58 -12.91
C LYS A 80 6.49 -4.09 -11.52
N ASN A 81 6.80 -5.35 -11.27
CA ASN A 81 6.72 -5.93 -9.93
C ASN A 81 7.77 -5.33 -9.01
N GLU A 82 7.36 -5.02 -7.78
CA GLU A 82 8.26 -4.50 -6.76
C GLU A 82 7.87 -5.00 -5.36
N ILE A 83 8.85 -5.02 -4.47
CA ILE A 83 8.69 -5.28 -3.05
C ILE A 83 9.10 -4.02 -2.30
N HIS A 84 8.17 -3.46 -1.54
CA HIS A 84 8.41 -2.32 -0.67
C HIS A 84 8.56 -2.79 0.78
N ILE A 85 9.53 -2.22 1.49
CA ILE A 85 9.77 -2.49 2.90
C ILE A 85 9.66 -1.16 3.65
N TYR A 86 8.73 -1.10 4.61
CA TYR A 86 8.51 0.10 5.43
C TYR A 86 8.83 -0.18 6.89
N ASP A 87 9.32 0.83 7.58
CA ASP A 87 9.42 0.86 9.03
C ASP A 87 8.11 1.41 9.63
N LEU A 88 7.45 0.63 10.49
CA LEU A 88 6.15 0.96 11.09
C LEU A 88 6.24 1.89 12.31
N ARG A 89 7.44 2.31 12.73
CA ARG A 89 7.61 3.33 13.79
C ARG A 89 7.65 4.73 13.20
N THR A 90 8.14 4.83 11.97
CA THR A 90 8.36 6.10 11.26
C THR A 90 7.47 6.25 10.03
N PHE A 91 6.82 5.17 9.60
CA PHE A 91 6.03 5.07 8.36
C PHE A 91 6.82 5.37 7.08
N LYS A 92 8.15 5.26 7.13
CA LYS A 92 9.03 5.54 5.99
C LYS A 92 9.38 4.27 5.23
N LEU A 93 9.47 4.40 3.91
CA LEU A 93 10.05 3.38 3.05
C LEU A 93 11.54 3.27 3.36
N ILE A 94 12.00 2.07 3.70
CA ILE A 94 13.40 1.78 4.04
C ILE A 94 14.10 0.90 2.99
N GLY A 95 13.33 0.26 2.11
CA GLY A 95 13.87 -0.55 1.03
C GLY A 95 12.86 -0.80 -0.08
N LYS A 96 13.38 -0.95 -1.30
CA LYS A 96 12.63 -1.27 -2.51
C LYS A 96 13.45 -2.24 -3.35
N ILE A 97 12.83 -3.35 -3.74
CA ILE A 97 13.44 -4.45 -4.49
C ILE A 97 12.63 -4.66 -5.77
#